data_AF-I1HI88-F1
#
_entry.id   AF-I1HI88-F1
#
_cell.length_a   1.000
_cell.length_b   1.000
_cell.length_c   1.000
_cell.angle_alpha   90.00
_cell.angle_beta   90.00
_cell.angle_gamma   90.00
#
_symmetry.space_group_name_H-M   'P 1'
#
loop_
_entity.id
_entity.type
_entity.pdbx_description
1 polymer ?
#
loop_
_entity_poly.entity_id
_entity_poly.type
_entity_poly.pdbx_seq_one_letter_code
_entity_poly.pdbx_strand_id
1 'polypeptide(L)'
;MARTKHPVPRILRQGEQPKKRAQYERSPRWTAPPPMRQYPPAPPKRKKARRSRPGTAALREIRKLQSSTGMLTAFAPFVRLVKEITDFYSSSDSSGVSHWTP
;
A
#
# COMPACT_ATOMS: atom_id res chain seq x y z
N MET A 1 -31.84 16.24 16.10
CA MET A 1 -30.72 16.91 16.79
C MET A 1 -29.62 17.20 15.77
N ALA A 2 -29.49 18.46 15.34
CA ALA A 2 -28.58 18.86 14.27
C ALA A 2 -27.17 19.15 14.82
N ARG A 3 -26.15 18.53 14.23
CA ARG A 3 -24.73 18.72 14.55
C ARG A 3 -24.26 20.03 13.93
N THR A 4 -24.10 21.07 14.74
CA THR A 4 -23.59 22.37 14.31
C THR A 4 -22.10 22.26 13.95
N LYS A 5 -21.74 22.59 12.71
CA LYS A 5 -20.35 22.89 12.35
C LYS A 5 -20.15 24.39 12.51
N HIS A 6 -19.26 24.81 13.38
CA HIS A 6 -18.81 26.20 13.40
C HIS A 6 -17.75 26.42 12.31
N PRO A 7 -17.91 27.36 11.37
CA PRO A 7 -16.83 27.75 10.49
C PRO A 7 -15.86 28.70 11.22
N VAL A 8 -14.57 28.42 11.09
CA VAL A 8 -13.49 29.31 11.55
C VAL A 8 -13.39 30.51 10.59
N PRO A 9 -13.32 31.76 11.05
CA PRO A 9 -13.19 32.91 10.17
C PRO A 9 -11.79 32.93 9.53
N ARG A 10 -11.75 33.01 8.20
CA ARG A 10 -10.53 33.21 7.41
C ARG A 10 -10.12 34.68 7.53
N ILE A 11 -9.09 34.95 8.32
CA ILE A 11 -8.50 36.28 8.47
C ILE A 11 -7.89 36.68 7.12
N LEU A 12 -8.57 37.57 6.40
CA LEU A 12 -8.05 38.22 5.20
C LEU A 12 -7.10 39.35 5.66
N ARG A 13 -5.79 39.10 5.61
CA ARG A 13 -4.79 40.15 5.82
C ARG A 13 -4.88 41.13 4.64
N GLN A 14 -5.33 42.34 4.95
CA GLN A 14 -5.31 43.47 4.04
C GLN A 14 -3.84 43.77 3.68
N GLY A 15 -3.47 43.54 2.43
CA GLY A 15 -2.20 43.95 1.84
C GLY A 15 -2.47 45.08 0.85
N GLU A 16 -2.28 46.30 1.33
CA GLU A 16 -1.77 47.49 0.62
C GLU A 16 -2.11 47.65 -0.87
N GLN A 17 -2.89 48.71 -1.15
CA GLN A 17 -3.13 49.27 -2.48
C GLN A 17 -1.82 49.63 -3.20
N PRO A 18 -1.58 49.21 -4.46
CA PRO A 18 -0.42 49.68 -5.20
C PRO A 18 -0.62 51.13 -5.65
N LYS A 19 0.33 51.99 -5.27
CA LYS A 19 0.39 53.40 -5.65
C LYS A 19 0.65 53.55 -7.15
N LYS A 20 -0.04 54.54 -7.73
CA LYS A 20 0.02 55.14 -9.06
C LYS A 20 1.21 54.74 -9.96
N ARG A 21 0.84 54.30 -11.18
CA ARG A 21 1.70 54.15 -12.37
C ARG A 21 2.59 55.38 -12.58
N ALA A 22 3.90 55.17 -12.59
CA ALA A 22 4.87 56.08 -13.18
C ALA A 22 5.27 55.52 -14.55
N GLN A 23 4.84 56.22 -15.59
CA GLN A 23 5.20 55.98 -16.98
C GLN A 23 6.60 56.55 -17.18
N TYR A 24 7.63 55.71 -17.17
CA TYR A 24 8.95 56.07 -17.66
C TYR A 24 9.41 54.99 -18.66
N GLU A 25 9.43 55.45 -19.91
CA GLU A 25 10.40 55.11 -20.95
C GLU A 25 10.61 53.63 -21.33
N ARG A 26 10.12 53.31 -22.53
CA ARG A 26 10.50 52.11 -23.30
C ARG A 26 12.02 52.04 -23.47
N SER A 27 12.68 51.20 -22.69
CA SER A 27 14.10 50.86 -22.87
C SER A 27 14.29 49.83 -24.00
N PRO A 28 15.41 49.88 -24.74
CA PRO A 28 15.54 49.18 -26.01
C PRO A 28 15.88 47.69 -25.87
N ARG A 29 15.31 46.92 -26.80
CA ARG A 29 15.75 45.61 -27.31
C ARG A 29 15.86 44.47 -26.27
N TRP A 30 14.75 43.73 -26.15
CA TRP A 30 14.73 42.35 -25.69
C TRP A 30 15.79 41.52 -26.43
N THR A 31 16.92 41.24 -25.80
CA THR A 31 17.74 40.10 -26.19
C THR A 31 17.05 38.86 -25.64
N ALA A 32 16.81 37.87 -26.50
CA ALA A 32 16.20 36.62 -26.08
C ALA A 32 17.08 35.96 -25.00
N PRO A 33 16.51 35.42 -23.91
CA PRO A 33 17.27 34.66 -22.94
C PRO A 33 17.97 33.49 -23.67
N PRO A 34 19.21 33.13 -23.28
CA PRO A 34 19.89 31.99 -23.90
C PRO A 34 18.99 30.75 -23.81
N PRO A 35 19.01 29.86 -24.82
CA PRO A 35 18.15 28.67 -24.81
C PRO A 35 18.39 27.91 -23.51
N MET A 36 17.35 27.76 -22.69
CA MET A 36 17.40 26.94 -21.49
C MET A 36 17.84 25.54 -21.91
N ARG A 37 19.03 25.15 -21.48
CA ARG A 37 19.54 23.78 -21.66
C ARG A 37 18.57 22.88 -20.90
N GLN A 38 17.71 22.16 -21.62
CA GLN A 38 16.73 21.25 -21.05
C GLN A 38 17.50 20.09 -20.39
N TYR A 39 17.70 20.17 -19.08
CA TYR A 39 18.15 19.03 -18.30
C TYR A 39 16.98 18.04 -18.17
N PRO A 40 17.21 16.73 -18.29
CA PRO A 40 16.18 15.75 -18.02
C PRO A 40 15.68 15.92 -16.57
N PRO A 41 14.37 15.77 -16.32
CA PRO A 41 13.83 15.86 -14.97
C PRO A 41 14.53 14.83 -14.07
N ALA A 42 14.98 15.27 -12.90
CA ALA A 42 15.66 14.40 -11.94
C ALA A 42 14.78 13.18 -11.60
N PRO A 43 15.35 11.97 -11.48
CA PRO A 43 14.59 10.77 -11.19
C PRO A 43 13.80 10.94 -9.87
N PRO A 44 12.55 10.44 -9.79
CA PRO A 44 11.76 10.57 -8.59
C PRO A 44 12.49 9.91 -7.42
N LYS A 45 12.73 10.66 -6.35
CA LYS A 45 13.31 10.15 -5.10
C LYS A 45 12.48 8.94 -4.64
N ARG A 46 13.09 7.75 -4.59
CA ARG A 46 12.43 6.51 -4.13
C ARG A 46 11.87 6.77 -2.74
N LYS A 47 10.54 6.73 -2.61
CA LYS A 47 9.86 6.90 -1.32
C LYS A 47 10.35 5.80 -0.37
N LYS A 48 10.74 6.19 0.85
CA LYS A 48 11.19 5.24 1.88
C LYS A 48 10.14 4.16 2.06
N ALA A 49 10.57 2.89 2.11
CA ALA A 49 9.68 1.76 2.37
C ALA A 49 8.94 1.99 3.68
N ARG A 50 7.61 2.05 3.62
CA ARG A 50 6.76 2.22 4.81
C ARG A 50 6.47 0.84 5.39
N ARG A 51 6.84 0.64 6.65
CA ARG A 51 6.45 -0.57 7.41
C ARG A 51 5.01 -0.42 7.89
N SER A 52 4.23 -1.48 7.78
CA SER A 52 2.89 -1.53 8.36
C SER A 52 2.96 -1.46 9.89
N ARG A 53 1.95 -0.87 10.53
CA ARG A 53 1.85 -0.85 11.99
C ARG A 53 1.61 -2.28 12.50
N PRO A 54 2.05 -2.62 13.73
CA PRO A 54 1.70 -3.89 14.36
C PRO A 54 0.17 -4.10 14.29
N GLY A 55 -0.26 -5.33 14.07
CA GLY A 55 -1.68 -5.69 13.88
C GLY A 55 -2.25 -5.44 12.48
N THR A 56 -1.70 -4.51 11.68
CA THR A 56 -2.24 -4.23 10.34
C THR A 56 -2.09 -5.42 9.38
N ALA A 57 -0.96 -6.14 9.45
CA ALA A 57 -0.74 -7.34 8.65
C ALA A 57 -1.67 -8.49 9.09
N ALA A 58 -1.77 -8.70 10.41
CA ALA A 58 -2.63 -9.73 11.00
C ALA A 58 -4.11 -9.53 10.61
N LEU A 59 -4.66 -8.31 10.70
CA LEU A 59 -6.04 -8.03 10.29
C LEU A 59 -6.30 -8.32 8.82
N ARG A 60 -5.29 -8.11 7.95
CA ARG A 60 -5.38 -8.45 6.52
C ARG A 60 -5.37 -9.96 6.31
N GLU A 61 -4.52 -10.68 7.05
CA GLU A 61 -4.47 -12.15 7.01
C GLU A 61 -5.77 -12.77 7.51
N ILE A 62 -6.32 -12.30 8.65
CA ILE A 62 -7.62 -12.75 9.19
C ILE A 62 -8.73 -12.60 8.13
N ARG A 63 -8.83 -11.44 7.49
CA ARG A 63 -9.84 -11.21 6.45
C ARG A 63 -9.68 -12.16 5.26
N LYS A 64 -8.44 -12.43 4.83
CA LYS A 64 -8.14 -13.36 3.72
C LYS A 64 -8.49 -14.81 4.07
N LEU A 65 -8.12 -15.24 5.29
CA LEU A 65 -8.39 -16.60 5.75
C LEU A 65 -9.86 -16.84 6.09
N GLN A 66 -10.64 -15.79 6.34
CA GLN A 66 -12.09 -15.89 6.54
C GLN A 66 -12.87 -15.77 5.23
N SER A 67 -12.31 -15.12 4.19
CA SER A 67 -12.98 -15.03 2.87
C SER A 67 -12.85 -16.31 2.04
N SER A 68 -11.92 -17.18 2.38
CA SER A 68 -11.64 -18.44 1.68
C SER A 68 -11.47 -19.56 2.69
N THR A 69 -11.73 -20.81 2.28
CA THR A 69 -11.72 -21.97 3.19
C THR A 69 -10.68 -23.01 2.79
N GLY A 70 -9.56 -22.57 2.20
CA GLY A 70 -8.46 -23.46 1.82
C GLY A 70 -7.73 -24.06 3.03
N MET A 71 -6.96 -25.12 2.79
CA MET A 71 -6.12 -25.72 3.83
C MET A 71 -5.08 -24.71 4.34
N LEU A 72 -4.95 -24.60 5.67
CA LEU A 72 -3.95 -23.76 6.32
C LEU A 72 -2.55 -24.42 6.37
N THR A 73 -2.53 -25.74 6.25
CA THR A 73 -1.32 -26.58 6.21
C THR A 73 -1.14 -27.14 4.81
N ALA A 74 0.11 -27.33 4.38
CA ALA A 74 0.38 -27.97 3.10
C ALA A 74 -0.21 -29.39 3.06
N PHE A 75 -0.85 -29.75 1.94
CA PHE A 75 -1.55 -31.03 1.79
C PHE A 75 -0.59 -32.23 1.86
N ALA A 76 0.54 -32.19 1.14
CA ALA A 76 1.48 -33.29 1.07
C ALA A 76 2.04 -33.76 2.44
N PRO A 77 2.54 -32.88 3.34
CA PRO A 77 3.00 -33.34 4.65
C PRO A 77 1.86 -33.85 5.54
N PHE A 78 0.64 -33.29 5.42
CA PHE A 78 -0.51 -33.80 6.15
C PHE A 78 -0.89 -35.23 5.72
N VAL A 79 -0.91 -35.49 4.42
CA VAL A 79 -1.19 -36.83 3.88
C VAL A 79 -0.12 -37.85 4.29
N ARG A 80 1.16 -37.47 4.28
CA ARG A 80 2.25 -38.34 4.76
C ARG A 80 2.07 -38.72 6.22
N LEU A 81 1.72 -37.74 7.07
CA LEU A 81 1.46 -37.98 8.49
C LEU A 81 0.28 -38.94 8.71
N VAL A 82 -0.81 -38.76 7.96
CA VAL A 82 -1.96 -39.68 8.02
C VAL A 82 -1.51 -41.10 7.68
N LYS A 83 -0.74 -41.27 6.59
CA LYS A 83 -0.23 -42.58 6.17
C LYS A 83 0.68 -43.22 7.23
N GLU A 84 1.60 -42.46 7.81
CA GLU A 84 2.48 -42.94 8.90
C GLU A 84 1.67 -43.46 10.10
N ILE A 85 0.64 -42.72 10.51
CA ILE A 85 -0.24 -43.11 11.61
C ILE A 85 -1.05 -44.36 11.23
N THR A 86 -1.63 -44.40 10.03
CA THR A 86 -2.38 -45.57 9.55
C THR A 86 -1.50 -46.82 9.51
N ASP A 87 -0.30 -46.72 8.94
CA ASP A 87 0.63 -47.86 8.84
C ASP A 87 1.05 -48.37 10.23
N PHE A 88 1.22 -47.47 11.22
CA PHE A 88 1.52 -47.86 12.60
C PHE A 88 0.42 -48.75 13.22
N TYR A 89 -0.85 -48.44 12.98
CA TYR A 89 -1.97 -49.19 13.57
C TYR A 89 -2.44 -50.39 12.72
N SER A 90 -2.31 -50.33 11.40
CA SER A 90 -2.77 -51.38 10.49
C SER A 90 -1.79 -52.54 10.33
N SER A 91 -0.52 -52.39 10.71
CA SER A 91 0.50 -53.45 10.60
C SER A 91 0.21 -54.69 11.48
N SER A 92 -0.71 -54.60 12.44
CA SER A 92 -1.15 -55.73 13.27
C SER A 92 -2.28 -56.55 12.64
N ASP A 93 -2.97 -56.02 11.63
CA ASP A 93 -4.11 -56.66 11.00
C ASP A 93 -3.67 -57.26 9.67
N SER A 94 -3.62 -58.60 9.61
CA SER A 94 -3.11 -59.40 8.48
C SER A 94 -3.84 -59.23 7.13
N SER A 95 -4.75 -58.26 7.01
CA SER A 95 -5.62 -58.02 5.85
C SER A 95 -4.96 -57.20 4.73
N GLY A 96 -3.79 -56.57 4.95
CA GLY A 96 -2.97 -55.98 3.88
C GLY A 96 -3.59 -54.79 3.12
N VAL A 97 -4.77 -54.31 3.53
CA VAL A 97 -5.46 -53.21 2.85
C VAL A 97 -4.88 -51.88 3.33
N SER A 98 -3.86 -51.40 2.62
CA SER A 98 -3.19 -50.12 2.88
C SER A 98 -3.51 -49.05 1.83
N HIS A 99 -4.57 -49.26 1.04
CA HIS A 99 -5.04 -48.26 0.08
C HIS A 99 -5.89 -47.21 0.82
N TRP A 100 -5.39 -45.98 0.85
CA TRP A 100 -6.15 -44.84 1.33
C TRP A 100 -6.28 -43.84 0.18
N THR A 101 -7.52 -43.46 -0.13
CA THR A 101 -7.81 -42.44 -1.15
C THR A 101 -7.96 -41.11 -0.42
N PRO A 102 -7.12 -40.10 -0.72
CA PRO A 102 -7.22 -38.79 -0.09
C PRO A 102 -8.50 -38.02 -0.40
#